data_AF-A0A8S3V990-F1
#
_entry.id   AF-A0A8S3V990-F1
#
_cell.length_a   1.000
_cell.length_b   1.000
_cell.length_c   1.000
_cell.angle_alpha   90.00
_cell.angle_beta   90.00
_cell.angle_gamma   90.00
#
_symmetry.space_group_name_H-M   'P 1'
#
loop_
_entity.id
_entity.type
_entity.pdbx_description
1 polymer ?
#
loop_
_entity_poly.entity_id
_entity_poly.type
_entity_poly.pdbx_seq_one_letter_code
_entity_poly.pdbx_strand_id
1 'polypeptide(L)'
;MDCQSLKKIIQNADDAGATKVCFMYDEREKENYGKKLLDKNMLECQGPTLWAYNNAKFTNEDLLNITKVSGATKGIDTTKIGKFGLGFCSVYNLTEVPSFITGDHMVIFDPHSDYLADALKHKKQPGLKIHMQKNRKIMIRKHSQFEPFNGVFGCNLDTSQKSNFEEGTLFRLPLRTRQQAVSSEISNIPYDNDQMISLMKIFIEAGGNLLLFSQNVVEVEFYHLPRNEKDPTNAVKLYSVRKDFVRTIGRPIHQAQSYNTLSVLKEMTL
;
A
#
# COMPACT_ATOMS: atom_id res chain seq x y z
N MET A 1 -15.70 10.94 4.22
CA MET A 1 -14.51 10.15 3.82
C MET A 1 -13.91 10.83 2.60
N ASP A 2 -12.58 10.92 2.51
CA ASP A 2 -11.91 11.47 1.33
C ASP A 2 -10.86 10.47 0.81
N CYS A 3 -10.37 10.68 -0.41
CA CYS A 3 -9.34 9.82 -1.01
C CYS A 3 -7.92 10.40 -0.88
N GLN A 4 -7.67 11.25 0.13
CA GLN A 4 -6.39 11.96 0.26
C GLN A 4 -5.20 11.01 0.39
N SER A 5 -5.34 9.90 1.12
CA SER A 5 -4.28 8.90 1.25
C SER A 5 -3.87 8.32 -0.12
N LEU A 6 -4.84 8.03 -1.00
CA LEU A 6 -4.57 7.52 -2.36
C LEU A 6 -3.90 8.59 -3.22
N LYS A 7 -4.36 9.85 -3.12
CA LYS A 7 -3.72 10.99 -3.82
C LYS A 7 -2.26 11.16 -3.43
N LYS A 8 -1.94 11.04 -2.12
CA LYS A 8 -0.57 11.12 -1.62
C LYS A 8 0.30 9.95 -2.07
N ILE A 9 -0.27 8.74 -2.16
CA ILE A 9 0.44 7.58 -2.74
C ILE A 9 0.78 7.84 -4.21
N ILE A 10 -0.16 8.36 -5.01
CA ILE A 10 0.10 8.72 -6.42
C ILE A 10 1.19 9.79 -6.50
N GLN A 11 1.14 10.84 -5.67
CA GLN A 11 2.17 11.87 -5.67
C GLN A 11 3.55 11.32 -5.29
N ASN A 12 3.64 10.44 -4.31
CA ASN A 12 4.91 9.80 -3.94
C ASN A 12 5.46 8.95 -5.08
N ALA A 13 4.60 8.24 -5.82
CA ALA A 13 5.00 7.48 -7.00
C ALA A 13 5.46 8.41 -8.13
N ASP A 14 4.75 9.51 -8.37
CA ASP A 14 5.10 10.55 -9.34
C ASP A 14 6.47 11.18 -9.04
N ASP A 15 6.71 11.54 -7.78
CA ASP A 15 7.97 12.08 -7.30
C ASP A 15 9.14 11.09 -7.43
N ALA A 16 8.85 9.79 -7.33
CA ALA A 16 9.82 8.70 -7.54
C ALA A 16 10.04 8.37 -9.03
N GLY A 17 9.33 9.05 -9.94
CA GLY A 17 9.45 8.82 -11.39
C GLY A 17 8.66 7.62 -11.90
N ALA A 18 7.69 7.11 -11.13
CA ALA A 18 6.81 6.04 -11.61
C ALA A 18 5.96 6.51 -12.78
N THR A 19 5.67 5.61 -13.71
CA THR A 19 4.74 5.88 -14.81
C THR A 19 3.38 5.23 -14.60
N LYS A 20 3.30 4.21 -13.73
CA LYS A 20 2.08 3.47 -13.44
C LYS A 20 1.89 3.26 -11.93
N VAL A 21 0.65 3.45 -11.47
CA VAL A 21 0.21 3.12 -10.11
C VAL A 21 -0.98 2.18 -10.18
N CYS A 22 -0.97 1.10 -9.41
CA CYS A 22 -2.08 0.17 -9.30
C CYS A 22 -2.53 0.08 -7.83
N PHE A 23 -3.83 0.26 -7.59
CA PHE A 23 -4.44 -0.03 -6.30
C PHE A 23 -5.23 -1.34 -6.39
N MET A 24 -5.29 -2.10 -5.30
CA MET A 24 -6.18 -3.25 -5.20
C MET A 24 -6.80 -3.31 -3.81
N TYR A 25 -8.12 -3.31 -3.75
CA TYR A 25 -8.84 -3.67 -2.54
C TYR A 25 -8.96 -5.19 -2.47
N ASP A 26 -8.34 -5.79 -1.46
CA ASP A 26 -8.28 -7.23 -1.22
C ASP A 26 -9.10 -7.57 0.02
N GLU A 27 -10.16 -8.36 -0.17
CA GLU A 27 -11.10 -8.77 0.88
C GLU A 27 -10.74 -10.10 1.55
N ARG A 28 -9.61 -10.71 1.20
CA ARG A 28 -9.20 -11.96 1.84
C ARG A 28 -9.00 -11.75 3.34
N GLU A 29 -9.45 -12.71 4.13
CA GLU A 29 -9.48 -12.62 5.58
C GLU A 29 -8.26 -13.28 6.22
N LYS A 30 -8.05 -13.01 7.51
CA LYS A 30 -6.92 -13.58 8.25
C LYS A 30 -6.97 -15.11 8.34
N GLU A 31 -8.16 -15.70 8.27
CA GLU A 31 -8.37 -17.16 8.24
C GLU A 31 -7.82 -17.83 6.98
N ASN A 32 -7.59 -17.06 5.91
CA ASN A 32 -6.97 -17.57 4.67
C ASN A 32 -5.47 -17.84 4.84
N TYR A 33 -4.84 -17.37 5.93
CA TYR A 33 -3.39 -17.45 6.13
C TYR A 33 -3.00 -18.23 7.38
N GLY A 34 -1.75 -18.72 7.39
CA GLY A 34 -1.18 -19.36 8.57
C GLY A 34 -0.86 -18.38 9.71
N LYS A 35 -0.48 -18.94 10.87
CA LYS A 35 -0.16 -18.16 12.10
C LYS A 35 1.33 -18.02 12.39
N LYS A 36 2.20 -18.38 11.44
CA LYS A 36 3.66 -18.23 11.61
C LYS A 36 4.05 -16.80 11.27
N LEU A 37 3.82 -15.89 12.21
CA LEU A 37 3.99 -14.44 12.05
C LEU A 37 5.19 -13.90 12.82
N LEU A 38 5.67 -12.69 12.48
CA LEU A 38 6.79 -12.05 13.19
C LEU A 38 6.48 -11.86 14.68
N ASP A 39 5.24 -11.50 14.97
CA ASP A 39 4.64 -11.33 16.29
C ASP A 39 3.20 -11.89 16.23
N LYS A 40 2.65 -12.31 17.36
CA LYS A 40 1.26 -12.81 17.43
C LYS A 40 0.22 -11.73 17.09
N ASN A 41 0.50 -10.47 17.43
CA ASN A 41 -0.42 -9.36 17.21
C ASN A 41 -0.53 -8.98 15.73
N MET A 42 0.46 -9.35 14.90
CA MET A 42 0.38 -9.23 13.43
C MET A 42 -0.76 -10.06 12.82
N LEU A 43 -1.41 -10.95 13.58
CA LEU A 43 -2.56 -11.71 13.10
C LEU A 43 -3.73 -10.80 12.73
N GLU A 44 -3.95 -9.73 13.49
CA GLU A 44 -4.98 -8.74 13.21
C GLU A 44 -4.68 -7.91 11.95
N CYS A 45 -3.44 -7.95 11.46
CA CYS A 45 -3.01 -7.30 10.22
C CYS A 45 -3.00 -8.27 9.01
N GLN A 46 -3.55 -9.48 9.13
CA GLN A 46 -3.63 -10.45 8.03
C GLN A 46 -4.96 -10.46 7.27
N GLY A 47 -5.91 -9.58 7.60
CA GLY A 47 -7.21 -9.49 6.95
C GLY A 47 -7.25 -8.52 5.74
N PRO A 48 -8.44 -7.97 5.45
CA PRO A 48 -8.68 -7.08 4.32
C PRO A 48 -7.67 -5.92 4.26
N THR A 49 -7.23 -5.61 3.05
CA THR A 49 -6.06 -4.75 2.81
C THR A 49 -6.26 -3.90 1.57
N LEU A 50 -5.76 -2.67 1.60
CA LEU A 50 -5.50 -1.90 0.40
C LEU A 50 -4.05 -2.10 -0.04
N TRP A 51 -3.85 -2.72 -1.20
CA TRP A 51 -2.56 -2.79 -1.85
C TRP A 51 -2.35 -1.55 -2.72
N ALA A 52 -1.12 -1.06 -2.76
CA ALA A 52 -0.72 -0.02 -3.71
C ALA A 52 0.65 -0.33 -4.31
N TYR A 53 0.68 -0.55 -5.62
CA TYR A 53 1.89 -0.79 -6.39
C TYR A 53 2.23 0.44 -7.23
N ASN A 54 3.52 0.71 -7.41
CA ASN A 54 4.01 1.55 -8.49
C ASN A 54 5.30 0.98 -9.07
N ASN A 55 5.58 1.29 -10.33
CA ASN A 55 6.74 0.77 -11.04
C ASN A 55 8.04 1.55 -10.81
N ALA A 56 8.10 2.46 -9.82
CA ALA A 56 9.34 3.05 -9.35
C ALA A 56 9.88 2.33 -8.11
N LYS A 57 11.19 2.22 -8.06
CA LYS A 57 11.91 1.59 -6.94
C LYS A 57 12.49 2.67 -6.04
N PHE A 58 12.23 2.57 -4.74
CA PHE A 58 12.91 3.42 -3.76
C PHE A 58 14.43 3.27 -3.83
N THR A 59 15.10 4.41 -3.84
CA THR A 59 16.54 4.52 -3.66
C THR A 59 16.92 4.27 -2.20
N ASN A 60 18.22 4.12 -1.93
CA ASN A 60 18.72 4.03 -0.56
C ASN A 60 18.39 5.31 0.24
N GLU A 61 18.37 6.47 -0.42
CA GLU A 61 18.01 7.74 0.20
C GLU A 61 16.52 7.78 0.56
N ASP A 62 15.63 7.33 -0.33
CA ASP A 62 14.19 7.23 -0.05
C ASP A 62 13.92 6.31 1.15
N LEU A 63 14.61 5.16 1.22
CA LEU A 63 14.52 4.23 2.35
C LEU A 63 14.97 4.87 3.67
N LEU A 64 16.04 5.66 3.66
CA LEU A 64 16.51 6.38 4.85
C LEU A 64 15.51 7.47 5.25
N ASN A 65 14.95 8.18 4.29
CA ASN A 65 14.03 9.28 4.55
C ASN A 65 12.69 8.78 5.10
N ILE A 66 12.08 7.78 4.47
CA ILE A 66 10.80 7.23 4.92
C ILE A 66 10.90 6.55 6.30
N THR A 67 12.03 5.92 6.62
CA THR A 67 12.25 5.30 7.93
C THR A 67 12.52 6.31 9.05
N LYS A 68 13.19 7.44 8.75
CA LYS A 68 13.38 8.55 9.71
C LYS A 68 12.06 9.21 10.09
N VAL A 69 11.16 9.42 9.12
CA VAL A 69 9.83 10.01 9.36
C VAL A 69 9.04 9.20 10.38
N SER A 70 9.03 7.87 10.26
CA SER A 70 8.34 7.01 11.21
C SER A 70 8.93 7.03 12.61
N GLY A 71 10.21 7.40 12.78
CA GLY A 71 10.85 7.56 14.09
C GLY A 71 10.63 8.95 14.70
N ALA A 72 10.44 9.97 13.86
CA ALA A 72 10.23 11.36 14.29
C ALA A 72 8.82 11.65 14.81
N THR A 73 7.83 10.78 14.56
CA THR A 73 6.45 10.96 15.06
C THR A 73 6.31 10.89 16.58
N LYS A 74 7.36 10.49 17.33
CA LYS A 74 7.37 10.47 18.81
C LYS A 74 7.93 11.74 19.47
N GLY A 75 8.33 12.75 18.70
CA GLY A 75 8.82 14.03 19.22
C GLY A 75 8.69 15.10 18.15
N ILE A 76 7.65 15.92 18.24
CA ILE A 76 7.27 16.91 17.24
C ILE A 76 8.37 17.99 17.15
N ASP A 77 9.22 17.86 16.13
CA ASP A 77 9.90 18.99 15.50
C ASP A 77 9.57 18.93 14.00
N THR A 78 8.43 19.53 13.65
CA THR A 78 7.88 19.58 12.28
C THR A 78 8.81 20.29 11.29
N THR A 79 9.87 20.95 11.76
CA THR A 79 10.83 21.69 10.93
C THR A 79 11.83 20.80 10.19
N LYS A 80 11.96 19.52 10.56
CA LYS A 80 12.91 18.55 9.95
C LYS A 80 12.26 17.48 9.07
N ILE A 81 10.96 17.57 8.85
CA ILE A 81 10.23 16.61 8.02
C ILE A 81 10.52 16.93 6.56
N GLY A 82 11.46 16.20 5.95
CA GLY A 82 11.79 16.32 4.53
C GLY A 82 10.63 15.94 3.60
N LYS A 83 10.86 16.04 2.28
CA LYS A 83 9.88 15.87 1.18
C LYS A 83 8.93 14.66 1.31
N PHE A 84 9.34 13.57 1.95
CA PHE A 84 8.56 12.33 2.11
C PHE A 84 7.60 12.32 3.31
N GLY A 85 7.80 13.16 4.31
CA GLY A 85 7.37 12.83 5.66
C GLY A 85 5.96 13.19 6.09
N LEU A 86 5.32 14.17 5.43
CA LEU A 86 3.89 14.44 5.66
C LEU A 86 3.00 13.62 4.70
N GLY A 87 3.51 13.28 3.52
CA GLY A 87 2.78 12.53 2.49
C GLY A 87 2.54 11.08 2.89
N PHE A 88 3.58 10.38 3.37
CA PHE A 88 3.45 8.99 3.80
C PHE A 88 2.54 8.83 5.03
N CYS A 89 2.57 9.75 6.00
CA CYS A 89 1.73 9.65 7.20
C CYS A 89 0.22 9.61 6.90
N SER A 90 -0.21 10.09 5.74
CA SER A 90 -1.62 9.99 5.33
C SER A 90 -2.13 8.54 5.21
N VAL A 91 -1.26 7.55 5.02
CA VAL A 91 -1.68 6.14 4.98
C VAL A 91 -2.16 5.63 6.33
N TYR A 92 -1.73 6.27 7.43
CA TYR A 92 -2.22 5.95 8.77
C TYR A 92 -3.69 6.31 8.97
N ASN A 93 -4.32 7.05 8.05
CA ASN A 93 -5.79 7.15 8.06
C ASN A 93 -6.45 5.78 7.79
N LEU A 94 -5.79 4.88 7.06
CA LEU A 94 -6.33 3.57 6.65
C LEU A 94 -5.87 2.42 7.55
N THR A 95 -4.65 2.48 8.08
CA THR A 95 -3.96 1.33 8.69
C THR A 95 -3.18 1.72 9.95
N GLU A 96 -3.02 0.77 10.87
CA GLU A 96 -2.09 0.88 12.01
C GLU A 96 -0.64 0.51 11.62
N VAL A 97 -0.49 -0.47 10.72
CA VAL A 97 0.80 -1.13 10.44
C VAL A 97 1.12 -1.12 8.93
N PRO A 98 1.35 0.06 8.31
CA PRO A 98 1.70 0.09 6.90
C PRO A 98 3.02 -0.64 6.66
N SER A 99 3.12 -1.34 5.54
CA SER A 99 4.36 -1.98 5.12
C SER A 99 4.58 -1.85 3.63
N PHE A 100 5.82 -1.99 3.19
CA PHE A 100 6.13 -2.03 1.77
C PHE A 100 7.33 -2.92 1.45
N ILE A 101 7.42 -3.30 0.18
CA ILE A 101 8.54 -4.00 -0.42
C ILE A 101 9.07 -3.18 -1.58
N THR A 102 10.39 -3.07 -1.67
CA THR A 102 11.11 -2.42 -2.77
C THR A 102 12.51 -3.02 -2.91
N GLY A 103 12.81 -3.57 -4.08
CA GLY A 103 13.99 -4.41 -4.29
C GLY A 103 14.10 -5.52 -3.24
N ASP A 104 15.26 -5.61 -2.59
CA ASP A 104 15.54 -6.65 -1.58
C ASP A 104 15.06 -6.30 -0.16
N HIS A 105 14.37 -5.18 0.01
CA HIS A 105 13.97 -4.68 1.32
C HIS A 105 12.47 -4.75 1.52
N MET A 106 12.07 -5.25 2.70
CA MET A 106 10.76 -5.05 3.27
C MET A 106 10.88 -4.12 4.47
N VAL A 107 9.95 -3.18 4.59
CA VAL A 107 9.83 -2.30 5.76
C VAL A 107 8.40 -2.41 6.29
N ILE A 108 8.28 -2.65 7.59
CA ILE A 108 7.00 -2.69 8.32
C ILE A 108 7.08 -1.60 9.38
N PHE A 109 6.12 -0.68 9.38
CA PHE A 109 6.05 0.37 10.39
C PHE A 109 5.08 -0.03 11.49
N ASP A 110 5.49 0.20 12.71
CA ASP A 110 4.69 -0.04 13.93
C ASP A 110 5.06 1.06 14.93
N PRO A 111 4.51 2.28 14.74
CA PRO A 111 4.94 3.45 15.51
C PRO A 111 4.66 3.29 17.01
N HIS A 112 3.60 2.59 17.41
CA HIS A 112 3.26 2.36 18.82
C HIS A 112 3.92 1.10 19.40
N SER A 113 4.52 0.25 18.55
CA SER A 113 5.20 -0.99 18.95
C SER A 113 4.25 -2.05 19.52
N ASP A 114 2.98 -2.00 19.15
CA ASP A 114 1.94 -2.92 19.60
C ASP A 114 1.90 -4.22 18.79
N TYR A 115 2.45 -4.20 17.58
CA TYR A 115 2.31 -5.29 16.60
C TYR A 115 3.61 -6.04 16.31
N LEU A 116 4.77 -5.47 16.64
CA LEU A 116 6.09 -6.07 16.39
C LEU A 116 6.93 -6.21 17.66
N ALA A 117 6.35 -6.06 18.85
CA ALA A 117 7.07 -6.06 20.13
C ALA A 117 8.05 -7.23 20.27
N ASP A 118 7.66 -8.45 19.88
CA ASP A 118 8.49 -9.66 19.96
C ASP A 118 9.61 -9.71 18.89
N ALA A 119 9.43 -8.98 17.79
CA ALA A 119 10.35 -8.93 16.66
C ALA A 119 11.38 -7.78 16.76
N LEU A 120 11.09 -6.75 17.57
CA LEU A 120 11.97 -5.59 17.74
C LEU A 120 13.07 -5.88 18.76
N LYS A 121 14.32 -5.48 18.42
CA LYS A 121 15.44 -5.56 19.37
C LYS A 121 15.29 -4.57 20.53
N HIS A 122 14.62 -3.44 20.27
CA HIS A 122 14.38 -2.39 21.24
C HIS A 122 12.95 -1.87 21.08
N LYS A 123 12.20 -1.78 22.18
CA LYS A 123 10.81 -1.28 22.22
C LYS A 123 10.61 0.16 21.73
N LYS A 124 11.69 0.88 21.40
CA LYS A 124 11.64 2.25 20.86
C LYS A 124 11.78 2.29 19.33
N GLN A 125 11.95 1.16 18.67
CA GLN A 125 12.05 1.12 17.20
C GLN A 125 10.65 1.30 16.58
N PRO A 126 10.46 2.22 15.63
CA PRO A 126 9.15 2.53 15.05
C PRO A 126 8.68 1.50 14.01
N GLY A 127 9.30 0.32 13.97
CA GLY A 127 9.10 -0.68 12.94
C GLY A 127 10.34 -1.53 12.68
N LEU A 128 10.24 -2.39 11.67
CA LEU A 128 11.23 -3.39 11.29
C LEU A 128 11.62 -3.25 9.81
N LYS A 129 12.92 -3.27 9.54
CA LYS A 129 13.48 -3.38 8.19
C LYS A 129 14.12 -4.76 8.01
N ILE A 130 13.68 -5.50 7.00
CA ILE A 130 14.13 -6.84 6.66
C ILE A 130 14.82 -6.80 5.31
N HIS A 131 16.04 -7.34 5.22
CA HIS A 131 16.69 -7.59 3.94
C HIS A 131 16.39 -9.03 3.52
N MET A 132 15.47 -9.20 2.57
CA MET A 132 14.84 -10.49 2.26
C MET A 132 15.86 -11.60 1.96
N GLN A 133 16.86 -11.32 1.14
CA GLN A 133 17.93 -12.28 0.83
C GLN A 133 18.77 -12.68 2.06
N LYS A 134 19.18 -11.71 2.89
CA LYS A 134 20.01 -11.94 4.08
C LYS A 134 19.21 -12.56 5.24
N ASN A 135 17.90 -12.34 5.26
CA ASN A 135 16.99 -12.79 6.32
C ASN A 135 16.13 -14.00 5.90
N ARG A 136 16.52 -14.77 4.88
CA ARG A 136 15.80 -15.98 4.38
C ARG A 136 15.34 -16.94 5.48
N LYS A 137 16.16 -17.20 6.50
CA LYS A 137 15.79 -18.08 7.63
C LYS A 137 14.55 -17.59 8.39
N ILE A 138 14.42 -16.28 8.56
CA ILE A 138 13.26 -15.67 9.23
C ILE A 138 12.05 -15.77 8.29
N MET A 139 12.23 -15.51 7.00
CA MET A 139 11.15 -15.65 6.00
C MET A 139 10.57 -17.06 5.96
N ILE A 140 11.40 -18.10 5.99
CA ILE A 140 10.95 -19.50 6.02
C ILE A 140 10.20 -19.82 7.33
N ARG A 141 10.77 -19.42 8.48
CA ARG A 141 10.19 -19.71 9.80
C ARG A 141 8.88 -18.97 10.04
N LYS A 142 8.76 -17.76 9.49
CA LYS A 142 7.61 -16.86 9.65
C LYS A 142 6.87 -16.67 8.31
N HIS A 143 6.77 -17.74 7.52
CA HIS A 143 6.26 -17.69 6.13
C HIS A 143 4.88 -17.04 6.01
N SER A 144 3.97 -17.28 6.96
CA SER A 144 2.61 -16.72 6.92
C SER A 144 2.60 -15.18 7.02
N GLN A 145 3.67 -14.55 7.53
CA GLN A 145 3.80 -13.09 7.51
C GLN A 145 3.93 -12.53 6.09
N PHE A 146 4.61 -13.29 5.22
CA PHE A 146 5.06 -12.86 3.90
C PHE A 146 4.15 -13.40 2.79
N GLU A 147 3.46 -14.51 3.05
CA GLU A 147 2.53 -15.18 2.13
C GLU A 147 1.53 -14.24 1.43
N PRO A 148 0.92 -13.23 2.08
CA PRO A 148 -0.08 -12.37 1.43
C PRO A 148 0.45 -11.54 0.25
N PHE A 149 1.77 -11.34 0.16
CA PHE A 149 2.39 -10.61 -0.93
C PHE A 149 2.52 -11.45 -2.21
N ASN A 150 2.41 -12.78 -2.13
CA ASN A 150 2.59 -13.67 -3.26
C ASN A 150 1.45 -13.51 -4.27
N GLY A 151 1.80 -13.30 -5.55
CA GLY A 151 0.85 -13.12 -6.65
C GLY A 151 0.34 -11.68 -6.80
N VAL A 152 0.61 -10.79 -5.85
CA VAL A 152 0.14 -9.41 -5.89
C VAL A 152 1.04 -8.57 -6.80
N PHE A 153 0.53 -8.12 -7.94
CA PHE A 153 1.24 -7.28 -8.91
C PHE A 153 2.64 -7.81 -9.29
N GLY A 154 2.76 -9.14 -9.47
CA GLY A 154 4.01 -9.79 -9.83
C GLY A 154 4.99 -9.97 -8.65
N CYS A 155 4.62 -9.57 -7.44
CA CYS A 155 5.40 -9.86 -6.24
C CYS A 155 5.32 -11.34 -5.89
N ASN A 156 6.48 -11.95 -5.64
CA ASN A 156 6.56 -13.30 -5.12
C ASN A 156 7.73 -13.38 -4.13
N LEU A 157 7.40 -13.70 -2.88
CA LEU A 157 8.33 -13.85 -1.77
C LEU A 157 8.59 -15.32 -1.44
N ASP A 158 8.13 -16.25 -2.26
CA ASP A 158 8.44 -17.66 -2.10
C ASP A 158 9.97 -17.84 -2.05
N THR A 159 10.41 -18.33 -0.89
CA THR A 159 11.81 -18.59 -0.58
C THR A 159 12.43 -19.72 -1.40
N SER A 160 11.61 -20.52 -2.10
CA SER A 160 12.04 -21.59 -2.99
C SER A 160 12.75 -21.08 -4.26
N GLN A 161 12.47 -19.83 -4.68
CA GLN A 161 13.11 -19.18 -5.83
C GLN A 161 13.82 -17.89 -5.40
N LYS A 162 14.56 -17.25 -6.32
CA LYS A 162 15.05 -15.87 -6.09
C LYS A 162 13.80 -14.98 -6.09
N SER A 163 13.67 -14.08 -5.11
CA SER A 163 12.52 -13.18 -5.04
C SER A 163 12.52 -12.30 -6.30
N ASN A 164 11.48 -12.40 -7.12
CA ASN A 164 11.41 -11.76 -8.44
C ASN A 164 10.79 -10.35 -8.42
N PHE A 165 10.61 -9.75 -7.24
CA PHE A 165 10.15 -8.37 -7.14
C PHE A 165 11.32 -7.39 -7.38
N GLU A 166 11.89 -7.46 -8.58
CA GLU A 166 13.07 -6.66 -8.96
C GLU A 166 12.67 -5.22 -9.35
N GLU A 167 11.43 -5.01 -9.81
CA GLU A 167 10.91 -3.72 -10.30
C GLU A 167 9.71 -3.20 -9.49
N GLY A 168 9.84 -1.96 -9.01
CA GLY A 168 8.76 -1.22 -8.35
C GLY A 168 8.77 -1.25 -6.82
N THR A 169 7.69 -0.70 -6.27
CA THR A 169 7.42 -0.63 -4.83
C THR A 169 5.98 -1.07 -4.57
N LEU A 170 5.80 -2.06 -3.69
CA LEU A 170 4.50 -2.59 -3.31
C LEU A 170 4.20 -2.28 -1.84
N PHE A 171 3.18 -1.47 -1.59
CA PHE A 171 2.65 -1.18 -0.27
C PHE A 171 1.51 -2.15 0.08
N ARG A 172 1.51 -2.59 1.33
CA ARG A 172 0.41 -3.31 1.98
C ARG A 172 -0.12 -2.45 3.12
N LEU A 173 -1.40 -2.09 3.05
CA LEU A 173 -2.09 -1.28 4.06
C LEU A 173 -3.27 -2.09 4.63
N PRO A 174 -3.04 -2.94 5.66
CA PRO A 174 -4.11 -3.66 6.33
C PRO A 174 -5.15 -2.69 6.88
N LEU A 175 -6.41 -2.88 6.52
CA LEU A 175 -7.45 -1.92 6.86
C LEU A 175 -7.76 -1.97 8.36
N ARG A 176 -7.87 -0.79 8.98
CA ARG A 176 -8.20 -0.68 10.39
C ARG A 176 -9.56 -1.29 10.68
N THR A 177 -9.56 -2.36 11.47
CA THR A 177 -10.78 -3.00 11.94
C THR A 177 -11.46 -2.16 13.02
N ARG A 178 -12.74 -2.45 13.29
CA ARG A 178 -13.48 -1.84 14.41
C ARG A 178 -12.79 -2.07 15.76
N GLN A 179 -12.20 -3.25 15.97
CA GLN A 179 -11.48 -3.57 17.19
C GLN A 179 -10.22 -2.72 17.34
N GLN A 180 -9.45 -2.52 16.27
CA GLN A 180 -8.26 -1.68 16.27
C GLN A 180 -8.63 -0.20 16.47
N ALA A 181 -9.71 0.27 15.86
CA ALA A 181 -10.17 1.67 15.99
C ALA A 181 -10.50 2.07 17.43
N VAL A 182 -10.97 1.14 18.28
CA VAL A 182 -11.27 1.43 19.69
C VAL A 182 -10.02 1.72 20.51
N SER A 183 -8.91 1.05 20.22
CA SER A 183 -7.65 1.19 20.97
C SER A 183 -6.57 1.99 20.22
N SER A 184 -6.87 2.46 19.01
CA SER A 184 -5.89 3.18 18.18
C SER A 184 -5.61 4.57 18.74
N GLU A 185 -4.34 4.88 18.94
CA GLU A 185 -3.86 6.23 19.24
C GLU A 185 -3.78 7.12 17.99
N ILE A 186 -3.97 6.55 16.80
CA ILE A 186 -3.85 7.21 15.50
C ILE A 186 -5.21 7.70 15.00
N SER A 187 -6.20 6.81 14.92
CA SER A 187 -7.53 7.13 14.40
C SER A 187 -8.59 6.16 14.89
N ASN A 188 -9.74 6.70 15.31
CA ASN A 188 -10.91 5.93 15.71
C ASN A 188 -11.84 5.56 14.53
N ILE A 189 -11.40 5.74 13.29
CA ILE A 189 -12.20 5.46 12.08
C ILE A 189 -11.79 4.09 11.51
N PRO A 190 -12.70 3.10 11.52
CA PRO A 190 -12.49 1.81 10.84
C PRO A 190 -12.75 1.92 9.33
N TYR A 191 -12.26 0.92 8.59
CA TYR A 191 -12.52 0.73 7.16
C TYR A 191 -13.05 -0.69 6.90
N ASP A 192 -14.36 -0.85 6.93
CA ASP A 192 -15.08 -2.02 6.41
C ASP A 192 -15.40 -1.88 4.91
N ASN A 193 -16.12 -2.86 4.37
CA ASN A 193 -16.48 -2.92 2.95
C ASN A 193 -17.23 -1.66 2.47
N ASP A 194 -18.18 -1.13 3.24
CA ASP A 194 -18.96 0.04 2.85
C ASP A 194 -18.08 1.28 2.77
N GLN A 195 -17.19 1.44 3.75
CA GLN A 195 -16.21 2.52 3.75
C GLN A 195 -15.24 2.41 2.56
N MET A 196 -14.76 1.21 2.25
CA MET A 196 -13.88 0.99 1.09
C MET A 196 -14.58 1.25 -0.24
N ILE A 197 -15.82 0.79 -0.40
CA ILE A 197 -16.63 1.09 -1.60
C ILE A 197 -16.84 2.60 -1.74
N SER A 198 -17.13 3.31 -0.64
CA SER A 198 -17.26 4.77 -0.67
C SER A 198 -15.95 5.46 -1.06
N LEU A 199 -14.82 5.03 -0.50
CA LEU A 199 -13.49 5.54 -0.84
C LEU A 199 -13.18 5.33 -2.33
N MET A 200 -13.48 4.15 -2.84
CA MET A 200 -13.29 3.78 -4.25
C MET A 200 -14.13 4.65 -5.19
N LYS A 201 -15.41 4.87 -4.87
CA LYS A 201 -16.30 5.75 -5.66
C LYS A 201 -15.74 7.17 -5.74
N ILE A 202 -15.37 7.75 -4.60
CA ILE A 202 -14.78 9.10 -4.53
C ILE A 202 -13.46 9.16 -5.32
N PHE A 203 -12.64 8.10 -5.25
CA PHE A 203 -11.40 8.01 -5.99
C PHE A 203 -11.62 7.96 -7.51
N ILE A 204 -12.56 7.14 -7.97
CA ILE A 204 -12.91 6.99 -9.39
C ILE A 204 -13.44 8.31 -9.95
N GLU A 205 -14.31 9.00 -9.22
CA GLU A 205 -14.84 10.32 -9.61
C GLU A 205 -13.73 11.38 -9.69
N ALA A 206 -12.72 11.32 -8.81
CA ALA A 206 -11.61 12.27 -8.80
C ALA A 206 -10.45 11.89 -9.75
N GLY A 207 -10.38 10.64 -10.21
CA GLY A 207 -9.17 10.05 -10.78
C GLY A 207 -8.65 10.74 -12.04
N GLY A 208 -9.55 11.16 -12.94
CA GLY A 208 -9.18 11.91 -14.15
C GLY A 208 -8.44 13.22 -13.84
N ASN A 209 -8.90 13.96 -12.83
CA ASN A 209 -8.27 15.22 -12.44
C ASN A 209 -6.90 15.02 -11.77
N LEU A 210 -6.69 13.89 -11.09
CA LEU A 210 -5.42 13.59 -10.42
C LEU A 210 -4.27 13.40 -11.40
N LEU A 211 -4.52 12.71 -12.52
CA LEU A 211 -3.52 12.46 -13.55
C LEU A 211 -3.18 13.69 -14.41
N LEU A 212 -4.06 14.68 -14.51
CA LEU A 212 -3.76 15.88 -15.30
C LEU A 212 -2.53 16.61 -14.74
N PHE A 213 -2.35 16.59 -13.42
CA PHE A 213 -1.30 17.32 -12.72
C PHE A 213 -0.04 16.48 -12.41
N SER A 214 -0.07 15.16 -12.60
CA SER A 214 1.11 14.32 -12.46
C SER A 214 2.11 14.57 -13.59
N GLN A 215 3.41 14.56 -13.25
CA GLN A 215 4.49 14.80 -14.21
C GLN A 215 4.91 13.50 -14.92
N ASN A 216 5.02 12.42 -14.16
CA ASN A 216 5.57 11.13 -14.58
C ASN A 216 4.51 10.04 -14.64
N VAL A 217 3.59 9.98 -13.67
CA VAL A 217 2.51 9.00 -13.64
C VAL A 217 1.55 9.31 -14.78
N VAL A 218 1.39 8.35 -15.67
CA VAL A 218 0.51 8.44 -16.85
C VAL A 218 -0.61 7.42 -16.81
N GLU A 219 -0.57 6.45 -15.90
CA GLU A 219 -1.58 5.41 -15.78
C GLU A 219 -1.87 5.10 -14.31
N VAL A 220 -3.16 5.07 -13.97
CA VAL A 220 -3.63 4.63 -12.67
C VAL A 220 -4.73 3.60 -12.84
N GLU A 221 -4.60 2.47 -12.14
CA GLU A 221 -5.58 1.38 -12.16
C GLU A 221 -6.08 1.07 -10.75
N PHE A 222 -7.33 0.63 -10.66
CA PHE A 222 -7.92 0.12 -9.42
C PHE A 222 -8.53 -1.26 -9.66
N TYR A 223 -8.15 -2.21 -8.82
CA TYR A 223 -8.60 -3.60 -8.85
C TYR A 223 -9.36 -3.96 -7.57
N HIS A 224 -10.12 -5.05 -7.66
CA HIS A 224 -10.80 -5.65 -6.54
C HIS A 224 -10.59 -7.16 -6.53
N LEU A 225 -10.24 -7.71 -5.37
CA LEU A 225 -10.10 -9.13 -5.14
C LEU A 225 -11.17 -9.59 -4.13
N PRO A 226 -12.18 -10.36 -4.57
CA PRO A 226 -13.24 -10.82 -3.69
C PRO A 226 -12.74 -11.73 -2.57
N ARG A 227 -13.45 -11.75 -1.44
CA ARG A 227 -13.11 -12.53 -0.23
C ARG A 227 -12.81 -14.02 -0.50
N ASN A 228 -13.54 -14.62 -1.44
CA ASN A 228 -13.45 -16.06 -1.75
C ASN A 228 -12.39 -16.39 -2.80
N GLU A 229 -11.79 -15.40 -3.45
CA GLU A 229 -10.70 -15.61 -4.40
C GLU A 229 -9.39 -15.84 -3.64
N LYS A 230 -8.64 -16.87 -4.04
CA LYS A 230 -7.38 -17.25 -3.40
C LYS A 230 -6.18 -16.72 -4.15
N ASP A 231 -6.29 -16.62 -5.47
CA ASP A 231 -5.21 -16.18 -6.35
C ASP A 231 -5.34 -14.68 -6.65
N PRO A 232 -4.42 -13.82 -6.17
CA PRO A 232 -4.46 -12.38 -6.43
C PRO A 232 -4.37 -12.01 -7.91
N THR A 233 -3.89 -12.90 -8.77
CA THR A 233 -3.82 -12.65 -10.22
C THR A 233 -5.21 -12.62 -10.87
N ASN A 234 -6.24 -13.14 -10.19
CA ASN A 234 -7.65 -13.09 -10.62
C ASN A 234 -8.36 -11.79 -10.22
N ALA A 235 -7.65 -10.80 -9.66
CA ALA A 235 -8.25 -9.52 -9.28
C ALA A 235 -8.93 -8.84 -10.48
N VAL A 236 -10.16 -8.37 -10.26
CA VAL A 236 -10.97 -7.72 -11.30
C VAL A 236 -10.59 -6.26 -11.39
N LYS A 237 -10.21 -5.80 -12.59
CA LYS A 237 -9.97 -4.39 -12.87
C LYS A 237 -11.31 -3.63 -12.90
N LEU A 238 -11.49 -2.69 -11.98
CA LEU A 238 -12.69 -1.87 -11.85
C LEU A 238 -12.56 -0.53 -12.57
N TYR A 239 -11.35 0.01 -12.57
CA TYR A 239 -11.06 1.35 -13.04
C TYR A 239 -9.68 1.39 -13.68
N SER A 240 -9.58 2.09 -14.79
CA SER A 240 -8.30 2.47 -15.39
C SER A 240 -8.43 3.86 -15.96
N VAL A 241 -7.44 4.69 -15.71
CA VAL A 241 -7.33 6.01 -16.32
C VAL A 241 -5.92 6.22 -16.82
N ARG A 242 -5.83 6.75 -18.04
CA ARG A 242 -4.56 7.02 -18.70
C ARG A 242 -4.52 8.46 -19.19
N LYS A 243 -3.37 9.10 -19.02
CA LYS A 243 -3.03 10.40 -19.59
C LYS A 243 -2.48 10.18 -20.99
N ASP A 244 -3.24 10.61 -21.99
CA ASP A 244 -2.80 10.60 -23.38
C ASP A 244 -2.13 11.92 -23.74
N PHE A 245 -1.12 11.83 -24.60
CA PHE A 245 -0.44 12.99 -25.18
C PHE A 245 -1.04 13.26 -26.55
N VAL A 246 -1.92 14.25 -26.64
CA VAL A 246 -2.42 14.71 -27.94
C VAL A 246 -1.39 15.70 -28.50
N ARG A 247 -0.72 15.31 -29.60
CA ARG A 247 0.15 16.20 -30.35
C ARG A 247 -0.70 17.07 -31.28
N THR A 248 -1.10 18.24 -30.80
CA THR A 248 -1.61 19.32 -31.64
C THR A 248 -0.45 20.15 -32.20
N ILE A 249 -0.58 20.63 -33.45
CA ILE A 249 0.39 21.52 -34.10
C ILE A 249 0.47 22.81 -33.27
N GLY A 250 1.50 22.94 -32.43
CA GLY A 250 1.77 24.14 -31.64
C GLY A 250 2.07 23.89 -30.15
N ARG A 251 1.31 23.03 -29.46
CA ARG A 251 1.56 22.61 -28.05
C ARG A 251 0.95 21.22 -27.76
N PRO A 252 1.60 20.39 -26.92
CA PRO A 252 0.98 19.17 -26.40
C PRO A 252 -0.20 19.53 -25.49
N ILE A 253 -1.34 18.86 -25.68
CA ILE A 253 -2.48 18.93 -24.76
C ILE A 253 -2.58 17.59 -24.03
N HIS A 254 -2.74 17.65 -22.71
CA HIS A 254 -2.99 16.47 -21.89
C HIS A 254 -4.49 16.22 -21.78
N GLN A 255 -4.91 15.00 -22.09
CA GLN A 255 -6.28 14.54 -21.87
C GLN A 255 -6.23 13.24 -21.09
N ALA A 256 -7.08 13.10 -20.07
CA ALA A 256 -7.24 11.85 -19.35
C ALA A 256 -8.40 11.06 -19.96
N GLN A 257 -8.18 9.81 -20.32
CA GLN A 257 -9.23 8.86 -20.72
C GLN A 257 -9.46 7.88 -19.58
N SER A 258 -10.72 7.77 -19.14
CA SER A 258 -11.12 6.86 -18.06
C SER A 258 -11.99 5.73 -18.61
N TYR A 259 -11.71 4.51 -18.18
CA TYR A 259 -12.47 3.30 -18.51
C TYR A 259 -13.00 2.70 -17.21
N ASN A 260 -14.33 2.66 -17.07
CA ASN A 260 -15.00 2.24 -15.85
C ASN A 260 -15.92 1.05 -16.14
N THR A 261 -15.80 -0.03 -15.38
CA THR A 261 -16.77 -1.12 -15.35
C THR A 261 -17.76 -0.89 -14.21
N LEU A 262 -18.70 0.05 -14.40
CA LEU A 262 -19.72 0.42 -13.39
C LEU A 262 -20.63 -0.75 -12.98
N SER A 263 -20.70 -1.83 -13.77
CA SER A 263 -21.46 -3.04 -13.43
C SER A 263 -20.94 -3.74 -12.18
N VAL A 264 -19.63 -3.76 -11.95
CA VAL A 264 -19.01 -4.51 -10.84
C VAL A 264 -19.18 -3.79 -9.49
N LEU A 265 -19.18 -2.46 -9.48
CA LEU A 265 -19.46 -1.69 -8.26
C LEU A 265 -20.90 -1.91 -7.74
N LYS A 266 -21.87 -2.22 -8.62
CA LYS A 266 -23.23 -2.57 -8.21
C LYS A 266 -23.31 -3.94 -7.56
N GLU A 267 -22.52 -4.90 -8.03
CA GLU A 267 -22.43 -6.25 -7.45
C GLU A 267 -21.73 -6.25 -6.08
N MET A 268 -20.78 -5.32 -5.84
CA MET A 268 -20.18 -5.13 -4.52
C MET A 268 -21.13 -4.51 -3.48
N THR A 269 -22.29 -3.97 -3.90
CA THR A 269 -23.28 -3.34 -3.00
C THR A 269 -24.46 -4.26 -2.65
N LEU A 270 -24.44 -5.52 -3.11
CA LEU A 270 -25.44 -6.56 -2.90
C LEU A 270 -24.84 -7.72 -2.10
#